data_AF-A0A2V8KED6-F1
#
_entry.id   AF-A0A2V8KED6-F1
#
_cell.length_a   1.000
_cell.length_b   1.000
_cell.length_c   1.000
_cell.angle_alpha   90.00
_cell.angle_beta   90.00
_cell.angle_gamma   90.00
#
_symmetry.space_group_name_H-M   'P 1'
#
loop_
_entity.id
_entity.type
_entity.pdbx_description
1 polymer ?
#
loop_
_entity_poly.entity_id
_entity_poly.type
_entity_poly.pdbx_seq_one_letter_code
_entity_poly.pdbx_strand_id
1 'polypeptide(L)'
;NQITIGQMYVQFQIPARKAPNVPPVIMVHGSGHTGACLESTPDGREGWQPYFVRRGISTYVVDQAGRGRSGFDESVIHEAAALIRSGDTQKGLSKTPGFGRIPDNVAWTNWFGHLEPAGSTILTGKLIRHGDPGDPQPAEAHGNNYFPAYPISAVDSSVVARTAGIDKAPAGPNNYYALEYYKQLVPNAEVTLPGSICASCDPQELSPANTWTPQDLALLVEKLGGAIVATHSQSGIMGHHTLRILKERGHLDLVKALITVEGSCSLPNSGLKPEDFDNIPYLALKGDYTPASEVCQTTVDAINARRAAGKGTAKADYMKLDESGNPVFNGTTHMMMLGTNNLDVADVILKWVDANVNGKSKAREKK
;
A
#
# COMPACT_ATOMS: atom_id res chain seq x y z
N ASN A 1 28.20 12.05 16.86
CA ASN A 1 27.38 10.87 16.55
C ASN A 1 27.04 10.90 15.07
N GLN A 2 27.29 9.82 14.34
CA GLN A 2 26.93 9.68 12.94
C GLN A 2 25.68 8.80 12.87
N ILE A 3 24.66 9.25 12.15
CA ILE A 3 23.46 8.47 11.83
C ILE A 3 23.46 8.12 10.35
N THR A 4 22.91 6.96 10.02
CA THR A 4 22.61 6.58 8.64
C THR A 4 21.12 6.74 8.41
N ILE A 5 20.77 7.49 7.37
CA ILE A 5 19.40 7.78 6.96
C ILE A 5 19.16 7.29 5.53
N GLY A 6 17.90 7.14 5.16
CA GLY A 6 17.49 6.80 3.80
C GLY A 6 17.52 5.31 3.46
N GLN A 7 17.95 4.45 4.39
CA GLN A 7 17.94 2.99 4.25
C GLN A 7 16.53 2.40 4.37
N MET A 8 16.27 1.33 3.61
CA MET A 8 15.06 0.52 3.65
C MET A 8 15.33 -0.86 4.28
N TYR A 9 14.63 -1.18 5.36
CA TYR A 9 14.61 -2.50 5.97
C TYR A 9 13.86 -3.49 5.07
N VAL A 10 14.38 -4.74 5.01
CA VAL A 10 13.79 -5.82 4.22
C VAL A 10 13.73 -7.09 5.06
N GLN A 11 12.53 -7.61 5.29
CA GLN A 11 12.29 -8.94 5.85
C GLN A 11 11.94 -9.90 4.73
N PHE A 12 12.56 -11.08 4.71
CA PHE A 12 12.31 -12.03 3.63
C PHE A 12 12.09 -13.45 4.14
N GLN A 13 11.31 -14.19 3.37
CA GLN A 13 11.09 -15.62 3.57
C GLN A 13 11.22 -16.35 2.24
N ILE A 14 12.04 -17.40 2.24
CA ILE A 14 12.30 -18.24 1.06
C ILE A 14 11.70 -19.62 1.35
N PRO A 15 10.69 -20.09 0.60
CA PRO A 15 10.11 -21.39 0.82
C PRO A 15 11.08 -22.51 0.42
N ALA A 16 11.13 -23.57 1.22
CA ALA A 16 11.97 -24.74 0.92
C ALA A 16 11.59 -25.42 -0.40
N ARG A 17 10.30 -25.37 -0.78
CA ARG A 17 9.79 -25.83 -2.08
C ARG A 17 9.30 -24.63 -2.88
N LYS A 18 10.18 -24.10 -3.74
CA LYS A 18 9.84 -23.00 -4.64
C LYS A 18 8.91 -23.45 -5.76
N ALA A 19 7.94 -22.62 -6.10
CA ALA A 19 7.17 -22.79 -7.32
C ALA A 19 8.10 -22.56 -8.53
N PRO A 20 8.04 -23.41 -9.58
CA PRO A 20 8.94 -23.30 -10.71
C PRO A 20 8.67 -22.01 -11.49
N ASN A 21 9.74 -21.33 -11.90
CA ASN A 21 9.71 -20.13 -12.75
C ASN A 21 8.92 -18.93 -12.18
N VAL A 22 8.66 -18.88 -10.87
CA VAL A 22 8.00 -17.73 -10.23
C VAL A 22 9.05 -16.76 -9.69
N PRO A 23 9.09 -15.50 -10.14
CA PRO A 23 9.98 -14.48 -9.59
C PRO A 23 9.71 -14.19 -8.11
N PRO A 24 10.70 -13.69 -7.35
CA PRO A 24 10.43 -13.16 -6.02
C PRO A 24 9.47 -11.97 -6.09
N VAL A 25 8.66 -11.81 -5.03
CA VAL A 25 7.72 -10.70 -4.89
C VAL A 25 8.21 -9.78 -3.78
N ILE A 26 8.40 -8.50 -4.11
CA ILE A 26 8.65 -7.43 -3.15
C ILE A 26 7.30 -6.76 -2.86
N MET A 27 6.88 -6.74 -1.59
CA MET A 27 5.65 -6.11 -1.14
C MET A 27 5.96 -4.83 -0.38
N VAL A 28 5.32 -3.73 -0.79
CA VAL A 28 5.56 -2.38 -0.28
C VAL A 28 4.28 -1.81 0.31
N HIS A 29 4.28 -1.55 1.62
CA HIS A 29 3.13 -0.96 2.32
C HIS A 29 2.85 0.48 1.85
N GLY A 30 1.72 1.05 2.29
CA GLY A 30 1.32 2.44 2.02
C GLY A 30 1.62 3.43 3.14
N SER A 31 0.97 4.60 3.07
CA SER A 31 1.04 5.66 4.09
C SER A 31 0.49 5.16 5.43
N GLY A 32 1.06 5.63 6.53
CA GLY A 32 0.60 5.33 7.88
C GLY A 32 0.82 3.90 8.35
N HIS A 33 1.49 3.05 7.56
CA HIS A 33 1.71 1.64 7.87
C HIS A 33 3.21 1.27 7.82
N THR A 34 3.50 0.03 8.21
CA THR A 34 4.77 -0.68 8.03
C THR A 34 4.51 -1.99 7.28
N GLY A 35 5.52 -2.83 7.10
CA GLY A 35 5.38 -4.19 6.59
C GLY A 35 4.38 -5.05 7.39
N ALA A 36 4.07 -4.69 8.63
CA ALA A 36 3.13 -5.42 9.49
C ALA A 36 1.75 -5.65 8.85
N CYS A 37 1.28 -4.75 7.99
CA CYS A 37 -0.02 -4.93 7.31
C CYS A 37 -0.01 -6.03 6.23
N LEU A 38 1.13 -6.67 5.98
CA LEU A 38 1.30 -7.77 5.03
C LEU A 38 1.60 -9.10 5.74
N GLU A 39 1.89 -9.08 7.05
CA GLU A 39 2.29 -10.26 7.83
C GLU A 39 1.07 -11.06 8.30
N SER A 40 0.46 -10.66 9.43
CA SER A 40 -0.78 -11.23 9.96
C SER A 40 -1.85 -10.14 9.99
N THR A 41 -3.11 -10.54 9.77
CA THR A 41 -4.22 -9.60 9.90
C THR A 41 -4.41 -9.20 11.36
N PRO A 42 -5.01 -8.03 11.66
CA PRO A 42 -5.26 -7.60 13.04
C PRO A 42 -6.08 -8.58 13.89
N ASP A 43 -6.88 -9.43 13.24
CA ASP A 43 -7.66 -10.50 13.90
C ASP A 43 -6.94 -11.86 13.98
N GLY A 44 -5.67 -11.92 13.59
CA GLY A 44 -4.81 -13.10 13.76
C GLY A 44 -4.90 -14.13 12.63
N ARG A 45 -5.56 -13.81 11.51
CA ARG A 45 -5.54 -14.66 10.30
C ARG A 45 -4.23 -14.49 9.53
N GLU A 46 -4.00 -15.41 8.60
CA GLU A 46 -2.88 -15.37 7.65
C GLU A 46 -2.99 -14.11 6.77
N GLY A 47 -1.91 -13.33 6.69
CA GLY A 47 -1.77 -12.23 5.74
C GLY A 47 -1.07 -12.65 4.45
N TRP A 48 -0.82 -11.69 3.57
CA TRP A 48 -0.30 -11.96 2.22
C TRP A 48 1.13 -12.51 2.20
N GLN A 49 2.02 -12.06 3.10
CA GLN A 49 3.39 -12.56 3.16
C GLN A 49 3.44 -14.07 3.42
N PRO A 50 2.92 -14.60 4.55
CA PRO A 50 2.94 -16.03 4.80
C PRO A 50 2.15 -16.81 3.74
N TYR A 51 1.07 -16.24 3.20
CA TYR A 51 0.31 -16.87 2.13
C TYR A 51 1.16 -17.07 0.87
N PHE A 52 1.84 -16.04 0.37
CA PHE A 52 2.70 -16.15 -0.82
C PHE A 52 3.85 -17.15 -0.60
N VAL A 53 4.43 -17.17 0.61
CA VAL A 53 5.46 -18.16 0.98
C VAL A 53 4.91 -19.58 0.92
N ARG A 54 3.69 -19.80 1.46
CA ARG A 54 2.97 -21.08 1.39
C ARG A 54 2.65 -21.49 -0.05
N ARG A 55 2.51 -20.52 -0.97
CA ARG A 55 2.34 -20.74 -2.43
C ARG A 55 3.66 -20.99 -3.17
N GLY A 56 4.78 -21.09 -2.45
CA GLY A 56 6.10 -21.40 -3.01
C GLY A 56 6.84 -20.19 -3.59
N ILE A 57 6.44 -18.97 -3.22
CA ILE A 57 7.02 -17.72 -3.74
C ILE A 57 7.99 -17.15 -2.70
N SER A 58 9.17 -16.70 -3.16
CA SER A 58 10.09 -15.97 -2.27
C SER A 58 9.54 -14.56 -2.07
N THR A 59 9.28 -14.18 -0.82
CA THR A 59 8.56 -12.94 -0.50
C THR A 59 9.43 -12.02 0.33
N TYR A 60 9.50 -10.77 -0.06
CA TYR A 60 10.27 -9.70 0.58
C TYR A 60 9.29 -8.60 1.00
N VAL A 61 9.16 -8.34 2.28
CA VAL A 61 8.34 -7.25 2.83
C VAL A 61 9.29 -6.17 3.30
N VAL A 62 9.02 -4.93 2.88
CA VAL A 62 9.88 -3.79 3.20
C VAL A 62 9.19 -2.85 4.17
N ASP A 63 9.99 -2.17 5.00
CA ASP A 63 9.56 -0.92 5.62
C ASP A 63 10.17 0.22 4.79
N GLN A 64 9.33 1.11 4.25
CA GLN A 64 9.79 2.26 3.45
C GLN A 64 10.89 3.06 4.18
N ALA A 65 11.79 3.71 3.44
CA ALA A 65 12.79 4.59 4.03
C ALA A 65 12.11 5.67 4.91
N GLY A 66 12.58 5.85 6.15
CA GLY A 66 11.92 6.73 7.12
C GLY A 66 10.62 6.18 7.73
N ARG A 67 10.42 4.85 7.74
CA ARG A 67 9.27 4.20 8.36
C ARG A 67 9.66 2.96 9.18
N GLY A 68 9.04 2.76 10.34
CA GLY A 68 9.18 1.51 11.10
C GLY A 68 10.64 1.21 11.46
N ARG A 69 11.16 0.07 10.99
CA ARG A 69 12.56 -0.34 11.23
C ARG A 69 13.57 0.42 10.35
N SER A 70 13.10 1.15 9.36
CA SER A 70 13.87 2.08 8.54
C SER A 70 13.88 3.45 9.22
N GLY A 71 15.00 3.81 9.86
CA GLY A 71 15.14 5.04 10.64
C GLY A 71 14.85 6.32 9.84
N PHE A 72 14.44 7.36 10.56
CA PHE A 72 14.20 8.70 10.04
C PHE A 72 15.36 9.64 10.43
N ASP A 73 15.37 10.87 9.91
CA ASP A 73 16.38 11.86 10.29
C ASP A 73 15.92 12.67 11.52
N GLU A 74 16.46 12.39 12.71
CA GLU A 74 16.11 13.15 13.91
C GLU A 74 16.81 14.51 13.99
N SER A 75 17.83 14.76 13.18
CA SER A 75 18.62 16.00 13.24
C SER A 75 17.77 17.23 12.92
N VAL A 76 16.80 17.10 12.01
CA VAL A 76 15.88 18.20 11.64
C VAL A 76 15.02 18.65 12.82
N ILE A 77 14.64 17.73 13.71
CA ILE A 77 13.87 18.03 14.92
C ILE A 77 14.75 18.78 15.92
N HIS A 78 15.98 18.31 16.12
CA HIS A 78 16.92 18.95 17.02
C HIS A 78 17.32 20.35 16.54
N GLU A 79 17.51 20.54 15.24
CA GLU A 79 17.81 21.85 14.64
C GLU A 79 16.63 22.83 14.85
N ALA A 80 15.41 22.40 14.55
CA ALA A 80 14.20 23.21 14.77
C ALA A 80 14.07 23.63 16.24
N ALA A 81 14.25 22.68 17.17
CA ALA A 81 14.15 22.94 18.60
C ALA A 81 15.27 23.87 19.11
N ALA A 82 16.49 23.76 18.57
CA ALA A 82 17.60 24.63 18.91
C ALA A 82 17.33 26.09 18.50
N LEU A 83 16.81 26.30 17.29
CA LEU A 83 16.44 27.64 16.79
C LEU A 83 15.36 28.31 17.66
N ILE A 84 14.34 27.55 18.05
CA ILE A 84 13.29 28.06 18.96
C ILE A 84 13.91 28.47 20.31
N ARG A 85 14.77 27.62 20.90
CA ARG A 85 15.41 27.93 22.19
C ARG A 85 16.36 29.12 22.12
N SER A 86 16.99 29.38 20.97
CA SER A 86 17.85 30.55 20.77
C SER A 86 17.10 31.83 20.43
N GLY A 87 15.76 31.82 20.41
CA GLY A 87 14.92 32.99 20.15
C GLY A 87 14.51 33.19 18.69
N ASP A 88 14.95 32.34 17.76
CA ASP A 88 14.53 32.36 16.36
C ASP A 88 13.34 31.40 16.14
N THR A 89 12.23 31.73 16.80
CA THR A 89 11.02 30.89 16.80
C THR A 89 10.44 30.71 15.41
N GLN A 90 10.43 31.76 14.57
CA GLN A 90 9.86 31.69 13.23
C GLN A 90 10.62 30.69 12.35
N LYS A 91 11.96 30.76 12.33
CA LYS A 91 12.78 29.83 11.56
C LYS A 91 12.69 28.41 12.10
N GLY A 92 12.69 28.25 13.42
CA GLY A 92 12.53 26.94 14.05
C GLY A 92 11.19 26.28 13.72
N LEU A 93 10.09 27.03 13.76
CA LEU A 93 8.77 26.52 13.34
C LEU A 93 8.75 26.15 11.85
N SER A 94 9.40 26.94 10.98
CA SER A 94 9.50 26.62 9.54
C SER A 94 10.28 25.34 9.22
N LYS A 95 11.14 24.88 10.15
CA LYS A 95 11.94 23.65 10.05
C LYS A 95 11.31 22.45 10.75
N THR A 96 10.19 22.65 11.45
CA THR A 96 9.55 21.56 12.19
C THR A 96 8.88 20.60 11.20
N PRO A 97 9.30 19.33 11.12
CA PRO A 97 8.73 18.39 10.16
C PRO A 97 7.26 18.10 10.47
N GLY A 98 6.41 18.18 9.44
CA GLY A 98 5.00 17.83 9.53
C GLY A 98 4.79 16.32 9.47
N PHE A 99 4.94 15.63 10.59
CA PHE A 99 4.67 14.19 10.67
C PHE A 99 3.19 13.91 10.34
N GLY A 100 2.95 13.28 9.20
CA GLY A 100 1.64 12.76 8.86
C GLY A 100 1.37 11.44 9.57
N ARG A 101 0.13 11.18 9.94
CA ARG A 101 -0.38 9.84 10.26
C ARG A 101 -1.83 9.82 9.81
N ILE A 102 -2.32 8.70 9.29
CA ILE A 102 -3.76 8.52 9.09
C ILE A 102 -4.43 8.62 10.47
N PRO A 103 -5.26 9.64 10.75
CA PRO A 103 -5.92 9.74 12.04
C PRO A 103 -6.84 8.55 12.25
N ASP A 104 -7.01 8.13 13.50
CA ASP A 104 -7.85 6.97 13.83
C ASP A 104 -9.30 7.16 13.33
N ASN A 105 -9.82 8.40 13.39
CA ASN A 105 -11.12 8.76 12.83
C ASN A 105 -11.19 8.53 11.31
N VAL A 106 -10.16 8.97 10.58
CA VAL A 106 -10.12 8.95 9.12
C VAL A 106 -9.94 7.53 8.61
N ALA A 107 -9.13 6.72 9.30
CA ALA A 107 -9.03 5.29 9.03
C ALA A 107 -10.41 4.63 9.07
N TRP A 108 -11.23 4.97 10.05
CA TRP A 108 -12.56 4.40 10.14
C TRP A 108 -13.51 4.88 9.08
N THR A 109 -13.56 6.19 8.86
CA THR A 109 -14.56 6.75 7.96
C THR A 109 -14.23 6.54 6.49
N ASN A 110 -12.95 6.37 6.14
CA ASN A 110 -12.58 6.12 4.75
C ASN A 110 -12.82 4.68 4.30
N TRP A 111 -12.89 3.73 5.23
CA TRP A 111 -12.89 2.30 4.89
C TRP A 111 -14.06 1.50 5.46
N PHE A 112 -14.76 2.00 6.49
CA PHE A 112 -15.79 1.22 7.17
C PHE A 112 -17.17 1.87 7.24
N GLY A 113 -17.28 3.20 7.10
CA GLY A 113 -18.57 3.89 7.24
C GLY A 113 -18.44 5.37 7.58
N HIS A 114 -19.34 5.92 8.38
CA HIS A 114 -19.27 7.31 8.84
C HIS A 114 -19.61 7.43 10.33
N LEU A 115 -19.21 8.54 10.96
CA LEU A 115 -19.45 8.79 12.39
C LEU A 115 -20.63 9.74 12.61
N GLU A 116 -21.51 9.39 13.55
CA GLU A 116 -22.63 10.21 13.99
C GLU A 116 -22.51 10.68 15.46
N PRO A 117 -22.84 11.95 15.76
CA PRO A 117 -23.25 13.00 14.82
C PRO A 117 -22.08 13.48 13.94
N ALA A 118 -22.36 14.15 12.82
CA ALA A 118 -21.32 14.69 11.95
C ALA A 118 -20.33 15.58 12.74
N GLY A 119 -19.03 15.43 12.46
CA GLY A 119 -17.97 16.12 13.20
C GLY A 119 -17.54 15.45 14.51
N SER A 120 -18.15 14.32 14.87
CA SER A 120 -17.70 13.48 15.98
C SER A 120 -16.39 12.72 15.66
N THR A 121 -15.78 12.18 16.71
CA THR A 121 -14.57 11.35 16.64
C THR A 121 -14.91 9.93 17.08
N ILE A 122 -13.98 8.98 16.92
CA ILE A 122 -14.11 7.64 17.50
C ILE A 122 -14.28 7.67 19.03
N LEU A 123 -13.92 8.78 19.68
CA LEU A 123 -14.08 8.96 21.12
C LEU A 123 -15.45 9.51 21.51
N THR A 124 -16.20 10.11 20.59
CA THR A 124 -17.42 10.89 20.89
C THR A 124 -18.62 10.52 20.04
N GLY A 125 -18.42 9.80 18.95
CA GLY A 125 -19.46 9.44 17.98
C GLY A 125 -19.64 7.94 17.83
N LYS A 126 -20.77 7.56 17.25
CA LYS A 126 -21.09 6.18 16.87
C LYS A 126 -20.73 5.98 15.41
N LEU A 127 -20.03 4.89 15.09
CA LEU A 127 -19.86 4.51 13.70
C LEU A 127 -21.14 3.85 13.17
N ILE A 128 -21.62 4.33 12.04
CA ILE A 128 -22.59 3.67 11.19
C ILE A 128 -21.81 3.08 10.02
N ARG A 129 -21.84 1.75 9.88
CA ARG A 129 -21.07 1.06 8.85
C ARG A 129 -21.67 1.30 7.47
N HIS A 130 -20.86 1.15 6.44
CA HIS A 130 -21.40 1.08 5.09
C HIS A 130 -22.45 -0.03 4.99
N GLY A 131 -23.63 0.32 4.47
CA GLY A 131 -24.80 -0.57 4.37
C GLY A 131 -25.69 -0.64 5.62
N ASP A 132 -25.31 -0.09 6.78
CA ASP A 132 -26.21 0.01 7.94
C ASP A 132 -27.28 1.10 7.73
N PRO A 133 -28.48 0.97 8.34
CA PRO A 133 -29.47 2.05 8.33
C PRO A 133 -28.89 3.37 8.87
N GLY A 134 -28.94 4.43 8.06
CA GLY A 134 -28.38 5.74 8.38
C GLY A 134 -27.09 6.09 7.64
N ASP A 135 -26.50 5.17 6.86
CA ASP A 135 -25.40 5.50 5.95
C ASP A 135 -25.83 6.57 4.92
N PRO A 136 -25.20 7.78 4.87
CA PRO A 136 -25.51 8.82 3.90
C PRO A 136 -24.91 8.52 2.53
N GLN A 137 -24.09 7.47 2.42
CA GLN A 137 -23.66 6.88 1.15
C GLN A 137 -24.29 5.50 0.91
N PRO A 138 -25.62 5.31 1.01
CA PRO A 138 -26.22 4.07 0.51
C PRO A 138 -26.21 4.22 -1.00
N ALA A 139 -25.10 3.88 -1.67
CA ALA A 139 -25.14 3.82 -3.11
C ALA A 139 -26.27 2.86 -3.46
N GLU A 140 -27.17 3.24 -4.38
CA GLU A 140 -28.24 2.36 -4.86
C GLU A 140 -27.69 1.00 -5.35
N ALA A 141 -26.39 0.94 -5.67
CA ALA A 141 -25.63 -0.26 -6.03
C ALA A 141 -25.31 -1.22 -4.87
N HIS A 142 -25.27 -0.75 -3.63
CA HIS A 142 -24.84 -1.50 -2.45
C HIS A 142 -26.02 -1.59 -1.45
N GLY A 143 -26.95 -2.54 -1.69
CA GLY A 143 -28.13 -2.71 -0.83
C GLY A 143 -27.79 -2.96 0.66
N ASN A 144 -28.80 -3.00 1.53
CA ASN A 144 -28.67 -2.99 3.01
C ASN A 144 -27.85 -4.15 3.65
N ASN A 145 -27.36 -5.12 2.89
CA ASN A 145 -26.54 -6.24 3.37
C ASN A 145 -25.09 -6.18 2.88
N TYR A 146 -24.67 -5.05 2.30
CA TYR A 146 -23.39 -4.87 1.64
C TYR A 146 -22.36 -4.24 2.59
N PHE A 147 -21.73 -5.07 3.41
CA PHE A 147 -20.81 -4.63 4.47
C PHE A 147 -19.34 -4.68 4.05
N PRO A 148 -18.49 -3.81 4.60
CA PRO A 148 -17.05 -3.92 4.46
C PRO A 148 -16.56 -5.31 4.87
N ALA A 149 -15.75 -5.93 4.01
CA ALA A 149 -15.13 -7.22 4.22
C ALA A 149 -13.96 -7.10 5.22
N TYR A 150 -14.25 -6.74 6.47
CA TYR A 150 -13.25 -6.51 7.53
C TYR A 150 -13.69 -7.12 8.85
N PRO A 151 -12.76 -7.68 9.66
CA PRO A 151 -13.10 -8.26 10.96
C PRO A 151 -13.56 -7.17 11.95
N ILE A 152 -14.88 -7.00 12.08
CA ILE A 152 -15.48 -6.05 13.05
C ILE A 152 -16.04 -6.80 14.29
N SER A 153 -16.07 -8.14 14.29
CA SER A 153 -16.97 -8.91 15.16
C SER A 153 -16.39 -9.52 16.44
N ALA A 154 -15.07 -9.54 16.72
CA ALA A 154 -14.60 -9.98 18.04
C ALA A 154 -14.06 -8.85 18.89
N VAL A 155 -14.38 -8.96 20.19
CA VAL A 155 -14.15 -7.97 21.21
C VAL A 155 -13.58 -8.64 22.47
N ASP A 156 -12.39 -8.24 22.90
CA ASP A 156 -11.99 -8.39 24.30
C ASP A 156 -12.50 -7.17 25.10
N SER A 157 -13.44 -7.43 26.01
CA SER A 157 -14.09 -6.39 26.83
C SER A 157 -13.13 -5.67 27.78
N SER A 158 -12.03 -6.31 28.19
CA SER A 158 -11.04 -5.71 29.09
C SER A 158 -10.16 -4.65 28.40
N VAL A 159 -9.88 -4.86 27.12
CA VAL A 159 -9.08 -3.96 26.28
C VAL A 159 -9.90 -2.78 25.77
N VAL A 160 -11.18 -3.00 25.39
CA VAL A 160 -12.10 -1.91 25.06
C VAL A 160 -12.29 -0.95 26.23
N ALA A 161 -12.39 -1.48 27.45
CA ALA A 161 -12.50 -0.66 28.65
C ALA A 161 -11.23 0.15 28.98
N ARG A 162 -10.11 -0.09 28.28
CA ARG A 162 -8.78 0.46 28.57
C ARG A 162 -8.45 0.35 30.06
N THR A 163 -8.66 -0.81 30.65
CA THR A 163 -8.38 -1.02 32.08
C THR A 163 -6.89 -0.71 32.31
N ALA A 164 -6.58 0.33 33.11
CA ALA A 164 -5.26 0.95 33.33
C ALA A 164 -4.70 1.94 32.26
N GLY A 165 -5.51 2.41 31.30
CA GLY A 165 -5.12 3.46 30.35
C GLY A 165 -5.13 4.87 30.95
N ILE A 166 -4.24 5.76 30.46
CA ILE A 166 -4.14 7.17 30.88
C ILE A 166 -5.33 8.01 30.36
N ASP A 167 -5.92 7.61 29.23
CA ASP A 167 -7.03 8.30 28.57
C ASP A 167 -8.33 7.48 28.60
N LYS A 168 -9.47 8.17 28.40
CA LYS A 168 -10.81 7.56 28.34
C LYS A 168 -10.88 6.48 27.24
N ALA A 169 -11.71 5.47 27.48
CA ALA A 169 -12.11 4.52 26.45
C ALA A 169 -12.85 5.25 25.30
N PRO A 170 -12.69 4.82 24.03
CA PRO A 170 -13.48 5.36 22.94
C PRO A 170 -14.99 5.17 23.21
N ALA A 171 -15.81 6.21 23.00
CA ALA A 171 -17.26 6.05 23.04
C ALA A 171 -17.84 5.45 21.74
N GLY A 172 -17.01 5.36 20.69
CA GLY A 172 -17.33 4.78 19.39
C GLY A 172 -17.17 3.26 19.34
N PRO A 173 -17.05 2.64 18.15
CA PRO A 173 -17.26 1.20 17.99
C PRO A 173 -16.38 0.39 18.95
N ASN A 174 -17.06 -0.35 19.82
CA ASN A 174 -16.47 -1.17 20.89
C ASN A 174 -15.82 -2.45 20.34
N ASN A 175 -15.37 -2.49 19.08
CA ASN A 175 -14.79 -3.67 18.49
C ASN A 175 -13.27 -3.73 18.68
N TYR A 176 -12.80 -4.76 19.38
CA TYR A 176 -11.38 -4.95 19.68
C TYR A 176 -10.50 -5.02 18.44
N TYR A 177 -10.96 -5.64 17.36
CA TYR A 177 -10.15 -5.76 16.14
C TYR A 177 -9.88 -4.44 15.44
N ALA A 178 -10.73 -3.43 15.61
CA ALA A 178 -10.38 -2.11 15.14
C ALA A 178 -9.37 -1.39 16.04
N LEU A 179 -9.31 -1.75 17.33
CA LEU A 179 -8.23 -1.29 18.22
C LEU A 179 -6.89 -1.92 17.81
N GLU A 180 -6.86 -3.21 17.45
CA GLU A 180 -5.66 -3.85 16.92
C GLU A 180 -5.20 -3.22 15.60
N TYR A 181 -6.13 -2.84 14.73
CA TYR A 181 -5.81 -2.11 13.51
C TYR A 181 -5.05 -0.79 13.79
N TYR A 182 -5.50 0.00 14.77
CA TYR A 182 -4.79 1.25 15.12
C TYR A 182 -3.36 1.03 15.58
N LYS A 183 -3.08 -0.11 16.25
CA LYS A 183 -1.72 -0.41 16.72
C LYS A 183 -0.73 -0.61 15.58
N GLN A 184 -1.22 -0.91 14.38
CA GLN A 184 -0.40 -1.03 13.17
C GLN A 184 -0.13 0.32 12.50
N LEU A 185 -0.88 1.38 12.86
CA LEU A 185 -0.69 2.71 12.30
C LEU A 185 0.52 3.42 12.93
N VAL A 186 1.39 3.95 12.08
CA VAL A 186 2.63 4.65 12.48
C VAL A 186 2.74 6.01 11.78
N PRO A 187 3.49 6.98 12.34
CA PRO A 187 3.79 8.23 11.65
C PRO A 187 4.60 8.01 10.36
N ASN A 188 4.36 8.88 9.39
CA ASN A 188 5.12 9.04 8.18
C ASN A 188 6.37 9.88 8.45
N ALA A 189 7.43 9.24 8.92
CA ALA A 189 8.67 9.93 9.26
C ALA A 189 9.60 10.16 8.05
N GLU A 190 9.26 9.65 6.86
CA GLU A 190 10.00 9.91 5.62
C GLU A 190 10.07 11.41 5.29
N VAL A 191 9.13 12.22 5.79
CA VAL A 191 9.12 13.69 5.64
C VAL A 191 10.35 14.38 6.23
N THR A 192 11.10 13.68 7.09
CA THR A 192 12.36 14.18 7.66
C THR A 192 13.55 13.98 6.74
N LEU A 193 13.44 13.09 5.76
CA LEU A 193 14.48 12.83 4.78
C LEU A 193 14.49 13.94 3.71
N PRO A 194 15.61 14.18 3.02
CA PRO A 194 15.64 15.15 1.93
C PRO A 194 14.92 14.61 0.69
N GLY A 195 14.28 15.51 -0.05
CA GLY A 195 13.75 15.23 -1.40
C GLY A 195 14.85 15.18 -2.46
N SER A 196 14.45 15.06 -3.72
CA SER A 196 15.36 15.09 -4.87
C SER A 196 14.71 15.75 -6.08
N ILE A 197 15.46 15.88 -7.19
CA ILE A 197 14.97 16.45 -8.45
C ILE A 197 14.99 15.37 -9.53
N CYS A 198 13.92 15.28 -10.30
CA CYS A 198 13.79 14.44 -11.49
C CYS A 198 13.32 15.31 -12.65
N ALA A 199 14.23 15.66 -13.56
CA ALA A 199 13.93 16.58 -14.66
C ALA A 199 12.85 16.06 -15.63
N SER A 200 12.69 14.75 -15.75
CA SER A 200 11.68 14.10 -16.58
C SER A 200 10.34 13.88 -15.86
N CYS A 201 10.27 14.09 -14.55
CA CYS A 201 9.07 13.89 -13.76
C CYS A 201 8.19 15.14 -13.71
N ASP A 202 6.88 14.94 -13.49
CA ASP A 202 5.92 16.01 -13.22
C ASP A 202 5.14 15.76 -11.90
N PRO A 203 5.45 16.46 -10.80
CA PRO A 203 6.40 17.57 -10.69
C PRO A 203 7.88 17.11 -10.73
N GLN A 204 8.77 18.05 -11.06
CA GLN A 204 10.22 17.79 -11.07
C GLN A 204 10.80 17.64 -9.66
N GLU A 205 10.24 18.34 -8.68
CA GLU A 205 10.60 18.19 -7.28
C GLU A 205 9.95 16.91 -6.72
N LEU A 206 10.78 15.95 -6.33
CA LEU A 206 10.34 14.72 -5.73
C LEU A 206 10.33 14.84 -4.22
N SER A 207 9.22 14.40 -3.63
CA SER A 207 9.12 14.22 -2.19
C SER A 207 10.20 13.24 -1.68
N PRO A 208 10.55 13.30 -0.39
CA PRO A 208 11.47 12.33 0.19
C PRO A 208 10.99 10.88 0.02
N ALA A 209 9.66 10.66 0.11
CA ALA A 209 9.01 9.38 -0.09
C ALA A 209 9.28 8.79 -1.49
N ASN A 210 9.27 9.65 -2.52
CA ASN A 210 9.56 9.28 -3.92
C ASN A 210 11.06 9.32 -4.27
N THR A 211 11.90 9.67 -3.29
CA THR A 211 13.36 9.75 -3.46
C THR A 211 14.03 8.47 -2.97
N TRP A 212 13.85 8.11 -1.70
CA TRP A 212 14.67 7.09 -1.04
C TRP A 212 14.15 5.67 -1.26
N THR A 213 12.88 5.41 -0.93
CA THR A 213 12.28 4.08 -1.11
C THR A 213 12.42 3.55 -2.55
N PRO A 214 12.19 4.34 -3.62
CA PRO A 214 12.41 3.87 -4.98
C PRO A 214 13.87 3.51 -5.32
N GLN A 215 14.85 4.22 -4.75
CA GLN A 215 16.27 3.91 -4.95
C GLN A 215 16.64 2.56 -4.32
N ASP A 216 16.14 2.31 -3.11
CA ASP A 216 16.40 1.07 -2.39
C ASP A 216 15.63 -0.11 -2.98
N LEU A 217 14.40 0.10 -3.47
CA LEU A 217 13.66 -0.91 -4.22
C LEU A 217 14.39 -1.27 -5.51
N ALA A 218 14.92 -0.30 -6.25
CA ALA A 218 15.69 -0.57 -7.47
C ALA A 218 16.94 -1.41 -7.14
N LEU A 219 17.68 -1.04 -6.08
CA LEU A 219 18.82 -1.82 -5.59
C LEU A 219 18.42 -3.24 -5.18
N LEU A 220 17.27 -3.42 -4.53
CA LEU A 220 16.78 -4.74 -4.15
C LEU A 220 16.43 -5.58 -5.39
N VAL A 221 15.76 -5.01 -6.39
CA VAL A 221 15.47 -5.68 -7.67
C VAL A 221 16.77 -6.14 -8.36
N GLU A 222 17.77 -5.27 -8.41
CA GLU A 222 19.10 -5.57 -8.96
C GLU A 222 19.77 -6.72 -8.21
N LYS A 223 19.77 -6.69 -6.87
CA LYS A 223 20.36 -7.75 -6.03
C LYS A 223 19.66 -9.09 -6.16
N LEU A 224 18.36 -9.10 -6.45
CA LEU A 224 17.59 -10.33 -6.64
C LEU A 224 17.73 -10.91 -8.05
N GLY A 225 18.35 -10.19 -8.99
CA GLY A 225 18.37 -10.58 -10.41
C GLY A 225 16.99 -10.47 -11.07
N GLY A 226 16.11 -9.66 -10.50
CA GLY A 226 14.76 -9.40 -10.98
C GLY A 226 13.64 -9.86 -10.04
N ALA A 227 12.56 -9.09 -10.00
CA ALA A 227 11.44 -9.29 -9.08
C ALA A 227 10.13 -8.70 -9.62
N ILE A 228 9.03 -9.16 -9.04
CA ILE A 228 7.74 -8.47 -9.10
C ILE A 228 7.71 -7.42 -7.98
N VAL A 229 7.33 -6.19 -8.30
CA VAL A 229 7.14 -5.11 -7.31
C VAL A 229 5.65 -4.90 -7.10
N ALA A 230 5.16 -5.23 -5.91
CA ALA A 230 3.77 -5.07 -5.50
C ALA A 230 3.67 -3.95 -4.47
N THR A 231 2.93 -2.90 -4.82
CA THR A 231 2.80 -1.66 -4.06
C THR A 231 1.38 -1.45 -3.59
N HIS A 232 1.20 -0.65 -2.54
CA HIS A 232 -0.10 -0.31 -1.97
C HIS A 232 -0.21 1.19 -1.70
N SER A 233 -1.31 1.80 -2.14
CA SER A 233 -1.66 3.18 -1.79
C SER A 233 -0.54 4.17 -2.14
N GLN A 234 -0.01 4.91 -1.16
CA GLN A 234 1.13 5.83 -1.30
C GLN A 234 2.32 5.25 -2.08
N SER A 235 2.62 3.96 -1.92
CA SER A 235 3.77 3.35 -2.63
C SER A 235 3.49 3.03 -4.10
N GLY A 236 2.27 3.21 -4.60
CA GLY A 236 1.95 3.03 -6.03
C GLY A 236 2.87 3.84 -6.94
N ILE A 237 3.04 5.14 -6.65
CA ILE A 237 3.96 5.98 -7.41
C ILE A 237 5.43 5.64 -7.15
N MET A 238 5.76 5.13 -5.96
CA MET A 238 7.12 4.67 -5.64
C MET A 238 7.53 3.48 -6.51
N GLY A 239 6.59 2.57 -6.82
CA GLY A 239 6.82 1.50 -7.79
C GLY A 239 7.19 2.04 -9.17
N HIS A 240 6.49 3.07 -9.64
CA HIS A 240 6.82 3.72 -10.92
C HIS A 240 8.19 4.42 -10.88
N HIS A 241 8.51 5.15 -9.81
CA HIS A 241 9.85 5.73 -9.67
C HIS A 241 10.95 4.65 -9.57
N THR A 242 10.65 3.47 -9.03
CA THR A 242 11.58 2.33 -9.01
C THR A 242 11.90 1.89 -10.44
N LEU A 243 10.88 1.75 -11.28
CA LEU A 243 11.03 1.42 -12.71
C LEU A 243 11.81 2.51 -13.45
N ARG A 244 11.53 3.80 -13.18
CA ARG A 244 12.31 4.93 -13.72
C ARG A 244 13.80 4.79 -13.38
N ILE A 245 14.13 4.53 -12.12
CA ILE A 245 15.52 4.39 -11.66
C ILE A 245 16.18 3.17 -12.33
N LEU A 246 15.49 2.03 -12.42
CA LEU A 246 16.00 0.85 -13.12
C LEU A 246 16.23 1.12 -14.61
N LYS A 247 15.35 1.88 -15.27
CA LYS A 247 15.54 2.35 -16.64
C LYS A 247 16.78 3.22 -16.78
N GLU A 248 16.95 4.22 -15.91
CA GLU A 248 18.13 5.09 -15.90
C GLU A 248 19.43 4.31 -15.67
N ARG A 249 19.36 3.20 -14.90
CA ARG A 249 20.48 2.28 -14.66
C ARG A 249 20.67 1.21 -15.74
N GLY A 250 19.79 1.15 -16.75
CA GLY A 250 19.85 0.15 -17.82
C GLY A 250 19.41 -1.26 -17.42
N HIS A 251 18.67 -1.40 -16.32
CA HIS A 251 18.24 -2.66 -15.70
C HIS A 251 16.71 -2.83 -15.68
N LEU A 252 16.01 -2.17 -16.60
CA LEU A 252 14.55 -2.23 -16.66
C LEU A 252 14.02 -3.65 -16.93
N ASP A 253 14.81 -4.50 -17.59
CA ASP A 253 14.54 -5.92 -17.87
C ASP A 253 14.49 -6.83 -16.61
N LEU A 254 15.00 -6.33 -15.48
CA LEU A 254 14.91 -7.03 -14.20
C LEU A 254 13.50 -6.95 -13.59
N VAL A 255 12.66 -6.01 -14.01
CA VAL A 255 11.29 -5.89 -13.51
C VAL A 255 10.41 -6.96 -14.17
N LYS A 256 9.87 -7.87 -13.36
CA LYS A 256 9.03 -8.98 -13.86
C LYS A 256 7.55 -8.66 -13.92
N ALA A 257 7.09 -7.75 -13.07
CA ALA A 257 5.81 -7.06 -13.18
C ALA A 257 5.77 -5.89 -12.19
N LEU A 258 4.92 -4.90 -12.46
CA LEU A 258 4.52 -3.89 -11.49
C LEU A 258 3.04 -4.09 -11.15
N ILE A 259 2.75 -4.25 -9.85
CA ILE A 259 1.41 -4.41 -9.31
C ILE A 259 1.12 -3.23 -8.38
N THR A 260 0.05 -2.50 -8.66
CA THR A 260 -0.37 -1.32 -7.91
C THR A 260 -1.74 -1.54 -7.29
N VAL A 261 -1.76 -1.74 -5.97
CA VAL A 261 -3.00 -1.94 -5.20
C VAL A 261 -3.47 -0.59 -4.68
N GLU A 262 -4.52 -0.04 -5.29
CA GLU A 262 -5.10 1.28 -4.96
C GLU A 262 -4.09 2.41 -4.84
N GLY A 263 -3.02 2.35 -5.65
CA GLY A 263 -2.01 3.39 -5.73
C GLY A 263 -2.15 4.27 -6.96
N SER A 264 -1.33 5.32 -7.03
CA SER A 264 -1.22 6.13 -8.24
C SER A 264 -0.60 5.33 -9.39
N CYS A 265 -1.12 5.56 -10.60
CA CYS A 265 -0.66 4.96 -11.85
C CYS A 265 -0.04 5.98 -12.82
N SER A 266 0.20 7.22 -12.38
CA SER A 266 0.66 8.29 -13.28
C SER A 266 2.08 8.04 -13.78
N LEU A 267 2.23 7.73 -15.07
CA LEU A 267 3.53 7.61 -15.71
C LEU A 267 4.29 8.95 -15.74
N PRO A 268 3.67 10.10 -16.13
CA PRO A 268 4.35 11.41 -16.13
C PRO A 268 4.92 11.81 -14.77
N ASN A 269 4.24 11.47 -13.67
CA ASN A 269 4.74 11.77 -12.32
C ASN A 269 6.06 11.07 -11.99
N SER A 270 6.39 10.02 -12.73
CA SER A 270 7.64 9.27 -12.60
C SER A 270 8.56 9.41 -13.82
N GLY A 271 8.27 10.31 -14.75
CA GLY A 271 9.02 10.46 -16.00
C GLY A 271 9.04 9.20 -16.89
N LEU A 272 8.13 8.27 -16.62
CA LEU A 272 7.92 7.08 -17.43
C LEU A 272 6.96 7.37 -18.57
N LYS A 273 7.00 6.49 -19.56
CA LYS A 273 6.10 6.49 -20.71
C LYS A 273 5.56 5.09 -20.96
N PRO A 274 4.46 4.94 -21.72
CA PRO A 274 3.90 3.63 -22.00
C PRO A 274 4.90 2.67 -22.67
N GLU A 275 5.85 3.16 -23.48
CA GLU A 275 6.95 2.32 -24.05
C GLU A 275 7.81 1.62 -23.02
N ASP A 276 7.96 2.19 -21.82
CA ASP A 276 8.78 1.59 -20.77
C ASP A 276 8.15 0.29 -20.24
N PHE A 277 6.88 0.05 -20.55
CA PHE A 277 6.14 -1.15 -20.20
C PHE A 277 5.97 -2.13 -21.36
N ASP A 278 6.61 -1.94 -22.52
CA ASP A 278 6.42 -2.81 -23.69
C ASP A 278 6.59 -4.32 -23.36
N ASN A 279 7.47 -4.66 -22.41
CA ASN A 279 7.70 -6.04 -21.98
C ASN A 279 7.53 -6.25 -20.46
N ILE A 280 6.90 -5.31 -19.75
CA ILE A 280 6.65 -5.41 -18.31
C ILE A 280 5.14 -5.51 -18.06
N PRO A 281 4.63 -6.68 -17.64
CA PRO A 281 3.24 -6.81 -17.22
C PRO A 281 2.87 -5.80 -16.13
N TYR A 282 1.68 -5.20 -16.25
CA TYR A 282 1.20 -4.16 -15.34
C TYR A 282 -0.21 -4.49 -14.80
N LEU A 283 -0.38 -4.52 -13.48
CA LEU A 283 -1.69 -4.71 -12.86
C LEU A 283 -2.00 -3.53 -11.94
N ALA A 284 -3.09 -2.83 -12.20
CA ALA A 284 -3.73 -1.96 -11.20
C ALA A 284 -4.92 -2.70 -10.60
N LEU A 285 -4.96 -2.79 -9.28
CA LEU A 285 -6.03 -3.47 -8.54
C LEU A 285 -6.77 -2.49 -7.65
N LYS A 286 -8.09 -2.56 -7.64
CA LYS A 286 -8.96 -1.72 -6.83
C LYS A 286 -10.05 -2.56 -6.17
N GLY A 287 -10.31 -2.25 -4.90
CA GLY A 287 -11.45 -2.74 -4.16
C GLY A 287 -12.69 -1.92 -4.48
N ASP A 288 -13.46 -1.68 -3.44
CA ASP A 288 -14.82 -1.17 -3.46
C ASP A 288 -14.91 0.21 -2.79
N TYR A 289 -16.10 0.79 -2.74
CA TYR A 289 -16.44 2.05 -2.05
C TYR A 289 -15.68 3.30 -2.53
N THR A 290 -14.90 3.20 -3.60
CA THR A 290 -14.11 4.32 -4.12
C THR A 290 -14.29 4.43 -5.64
N PRO A 291 -14.39 5.65 -6.20
CA PRO A 291 -14.57 5.83 -7.64
C PRO A 291 -13.43 5.23 -8.46
N ALA A 292 -13.74 4.81 -9.69
CA ALA A 292 -12.73 4.32 -10.63
C ALA A 292 -11.63 5.37 -10.86
N SER A 293 -10.38 4.92 -10.93
CA SER A 293 -9.23 5.77 -11.23
C SER A 293 -9.06 5.93 -12.76
N GLU A 294 -9.43 7.10 -13.27
CA GLU A 294 -9.21 7.47 -14.68
C GLU A 294 -7.72 7.44 -15.05
N VAL A 295 -6.84 7.84 -14.13
CA VAL A 295 -5.38 7.80 -14.32
C VAL A 295 -4.88 6.37 -14.52
N CYS A 296 -5.37 5.42 -13.72
CA CYS A 296 -4.99 4.01 -13.87
C CYS A 296 -5.57 3.40 -15.15
N GLN A 297 -6.83 3.69 -15.48
CA GLN A 297 -7.43 3.22 -16.73
C GLN A 297 -6.67 3.74 -17.95
N THR A 298 -6.36 5.04 -17.99
CA THR A 298 -5.61 5.67 -19.09
C THR A 298 -4.22 5.05 -19.25
N THR A 299 -3.53 4.76 -18.14
CA THR A 299 -2.22 4.11 -18.17
C THR A 299 -2.31 2.70 -18.73
N VAL A 300 -3.28 1.90 -18.28
CA VAL A 300 -3.53 0.55 -18.77
C VAL A 300 -3.88 0.55 -20.25
N ASP A 301 -4.74 1.47 -20.69
CA ASP A 301 -5.15 1.60 -22.09
C ASP A 301 -3.97 1.98 -22.98
N ALA A 302 -3.10 2.90 -22.53
CA ALA A 302 -1.92 3.31 -23.27
C ALA A 302 -0.92 2.15 -23.45
N ILE A 303 -0.69 1.34 -22.41
CA ILE A 303 0.19 0.15 -22.49
C ILE A 303 -0.43 -0.89 -23.44
N ASN A 304 -1.74 -1.16 -23.32
CA ASN A 304 -2.43 -2.12 -24.17
C ASN A 304 -2.48 -1.67 -25.65
N ALA A 305 -2.60 -0.36 -25.91
CA ALA A 305 -2.54 0.18 -27.28
C ALA A 305 -1.19 -0.10 -27.94
N ARG A 306 -0.09 -0.01 -27.17
CA ARG A 306 1.24 -0.37 -27.67
C ARG A 306 1.38 -1.85 -27.99
N ARG A 307 0.85 -2.71 -27.12
CA ARG A 307 0.76 -4.16 -27.39
C ARG A 307 -0.06 -4.46 -28.65
N ALA A 308 -1.22 -3.81 -28.81
CA ALA A 308 -2.06 -3.96 -30.00
C ALA A 308 -1.35 -3.50 -31.29
N ALA A 309 -0.46 -2.50 -31.18
CA ALA A 309 0.40 -2.03 -32.26
C ALA A 309 1.67 -2.89 -32.49
N GLY A 310 1.83 -4.02 -31.79
CA GLY A 310 2.97 -4.93 -31.93
C GLY A 310 4.30 -4.37 -31.39
N LYS A 311 4.26 -3.36 -30.50
CA LYS A 311 5.47 -2.75 -29.92
C LYS A 311 6.01 -3.47 -28.69
N GLY A 312 5.28 -4.48 -28.20
CA GLY A 312 5.63 -5.22 -27.00
C GLY A 312 4.69 -6.39 -26.77
N THR A 313 4.92 -7.12 -25.68
CA THR A 313 4.15 -8.32 -25.30
C THR A 313 3.34 -8.13 -24.01
N ALA A 314 3.66 -7.10 -23.23
CA ALA A 314 3.11 -6.90 -21.89
C ALA A 314 1.60 -6.72 -21.87
N LYS A 315 0.94 -7.51 -21.03
CA LYS A 315 -0.47 -7.30 -20.70
C LYS A 315 -0.57 -6.27 -19.59
N ALA A 316 -1.45 -5.29 -19.77
CA ALA A 316 -1.89 -4.40 -18.69
C ALA A 316 -3.37 -4.66 -18.37
N ASP A 317 -3.73 -4.66 -17.09
CA ASP A 317 -5.11 -4.76 -16.62
C ASP A 317 -5.37 -3.78 -15.47
N TYR A 318 -6.56 -3.18 -15.48
CA TYR A 318 -7.11 -2.46 -14.33
C TYR A 318 -8.32 -3.27 -13.83
N MET A 319 -8.16 -3.88 -12.66
CA MET A 319 -9.15 -4.79 -12.09
C MET A 319 -9.88 -4.12 -10.93
N LYS A 320 -11.18 -3.92 -11.11
CA LYS A 320 -12.13 -3.55 -10.07
C LYS A 320 -12.77 -4.81 -9.50
N LEU A 321 -12.48 -5.11 -8.24
CA LEU A 321 -12.90 -6.36 -7.61
C LEU A 321 -14.42 -6.45 -7.45
N ASP A 322 -15.08 -5.32 -7.18
CA ASP A 322 -16.53 -5.13 -7.10
C ASP A 322 -17.25 -5.41 -8.44
N GLU A 323 -16.56 -5.26 -9.56
CA GLU A 323 -17.11 -5.50 -10.92
C GLU A 323 -16.86 -6.91 -11.44
N SER A 324 -16.19 -7.77 -10.67
CA SER A 324 -15.85 -9.13 -11.09
C SER A 324 -17.06 -10.06 -11.24
N GLY A 325 -18.22 -9.67 -10.71
CA GLY A 325 -19.41 -10.52 -10.61
C GLY A 325 -19.32 -11.63 -9.56
N ASN A 326 -18.21 -11.70 -8.80
CA ASN A 326 -18.06 -12.64 -7.70
C ASN A 326 -18.36 -11.96 -6.36
N PRO A 327 -19.45 -12.35 -5.66
CA PRO A 327 -19.87 -11.69 -4.43
C PRO A 327 -18.88 -11.82 -3.27
N VAL A 328 -17.86 -12.69 -3.34
CA VAL A 328 -16.78 -12.75 -2.33
C VAL A 328 -15.99 -11.44 -2.23
N PHE A 329 -15.99 -10.65 -3.30
CA PHE A 329 -15.26 -9.38 -3.36
C PHE A 329 -16.10 -8.17 -2.99
N ASN A 330 -17.39 -8.36 -2.75
CA ASN A 330 -18.27 -7.30 -2.31
C ASN A 330 -17.79 -6.74 -0.98
N GLY A 331 -17.63 -5.42 -0.90
CA GLY A 331 -17.18 -4.74 0.31
C GLY A 331 -15.66 -4.81 0.53
N THR A 332 -14.87 -5.22 -0.46
CA THR A 332 -13.40 -5.21 -0.35
C THR A 332 -12.89 -3.79 -0.17
N THR A 333 -12.26 -3.47 0.96
CA THR A 333 -11.83 -2.09 1.26
C THR A 333 -10.43 -1.77 0.72
N HIS A 334 -10.00 -0.52 0.88
CA HIS A 334 -8.61 -0.09 0.61
C HIS A 334 -7.56 -0.97 1.29
N MET A 335 -7.87 -1.47 2.49
CA MET A 335 -7.03 -2.36 3.26
C MET A 335 -7.34 -3.84 2.97
N MET A 336 -7.55 -4.18 1.69
CA MET A 336 -7.96 -5.52 1.23
C MET A 336 -7.04 -6.66 1.69
N MET A 337 -5.76 -6.38 1.93
CA MET A 337 -4.81 -7.37 2.48
C MET A 337 -5.11 -7.78 3.94
N LEU A 338 -5.89 -6.95 4.65
CA LEU A 338 -6.34 -7.18 6.01
C LEU A 338 -7.80 -7.66 6.09
N GLY A 339 -8.53 -7.57 4.98
CA GLY A 339 -9.94 -7.93 4.89
C GLY A 339 -10.22 -9.41 5.18
N THR A 340 -11.49 -9.75 5.41
CA THR A 340 -11.93 -11.13 5.65
C THR A 340 -11.73 -12.03 4.43
N ASN A 341 -11.77 -11.44 3.23
CA ASN A 341 -11.54 -12.08 1.93
C ASN A 341 -10.10 -11.87 1.41
N ASN A 342 -9.15 -11.51 2.27
CA ASN A 342 -7.80 -11.12 1.83
C ASN A 342 -7.07 -12.19 1.01
N LEU A 343 -7.27 -13.48 1.32
CA LEU A 343 -6.64 -14.57 0.57
C LEU A 343 -7.30 -14.78 -0.81
N ASP A 344 -8.60 -14.52 -0.94
CA ASP A 344 -9.28 -14.53 -2.24
C ASP A 344 -8.71 -13.42 -3.15
N VAL A 345 -8.46 -12.24 -2.58
CA VAL A 345 -7.81 -11.13 -3.29
C VAL A 345 -6.37 -11.48 -3.67
N ALA A 346 -5.62 -12.12 -2.77
CA ALA A 346 -4.29 -12.61 -3.08
C ALA A 346 -4.30 -13.60 -4.25
N ASP A 347 -5.30 -14.49 -4.32
CA ASP A 347 -5.44 -15.43 -5.44
C ASP A 347 -5.77 -14.76 -6.77
N VAL A 348 -6.50 -13.63 -6.78
CA VAL A 348 -6.67 -12.80 -8.00
C VAL A 348 -5.32 -12.34 -8.51
N ILE A 349 -4.48 -11.80 -7.63
CA ILE A 349 -3.13 -11.34 -7.97
C ILE A 349 -2.28 -12.51 -8.48
N LEU A 350 -2.25 -13.63 -7.77
CA LEU A 350 -1.45 -14.80 -8.14
C LEU A 350 -1.88 -15.41 -9.48
N LYS A 351 -3.19 -15.50 -9.72
CA LYS A 351 -3.74 -15.98 -11.00
C LYS A 351 -3.36 -15.05 -12.15
N TRP A 352 -3.38 -13.74 -11.92
CA TRP A 352 -2.93 -12.77 -12.91
C TRP A 352 -1.43 -12.88 -13.18
N VAL A 353 -0.60 -13.02 -12.15
CA VAL A 353 0.85 -13.22 -12.28
C VAL A 353 1.15 -14.50 -13.06
N ASP A 354 0.47 -15.60 -12.75
CA ASP A 354 0.65 -16.87 -13.46
C ASP A 354 0.33 -16.76 -14.96
N ALA A 355 -0.71 -15.99 -15.31
CA ALA A 355 -1.12 -15.82 -16.69
C ALA A 355 -0.18 -14.92 -17.50
N ASN A 356 0.45 -13.93 -16.86
CA ASN A 356 1.11 -12.82 -17.55
C ASN A 356 2.63 -12.72 -17.33
N VAL A 357 3.16 -13.35 -16.28
CA VAL A 357 4.59 -13.29 -15.93
C VAL A 357 5.28 -14.63 -16.18
N ASN A 358 4.67 -15.73 -15.72
CA ASN A 358 5.33 -17.05 -15.71
C ASN A 358 5.26 -17.77 -17.06
N GLY A 359 4.59 -17.17 -18.06
CA GLY A 359 4.17 -17.84 -19.30
C GLY A 359 3.14 -18.95 -19.02
N LYS A 360 2.32 -19.33 -20.00
CA LYS A 360 1.36 -20.44 -19.84
C LYS A 360 2.09 -21.77 -19.61
N SER A 361 2.45 -22.06 -18.36
CA SER A 361 2.74 -23.40 -17.91
C SER A 361 1.45 -24.21 -18.03
N LYS A 362 1.39 -25.11 -19.02
CA LYS A 362 0.27 -26.05 -19.25
C LYS A 362 0.03 -27.04 -18.09
N ALA A 363 0.61 -26.85 -16.91
CA ALA A 363 0.68 -27.87 -15.86
C ALA A 363 -0.16 -27.60 -14.61
N ARG A 364 -0.87 -26.46 -14.48
CA ARG A 364 -1.48 -26.06 -13.19
C ARG A 364 -2.97 -26.40 -12.99
N GLU A 365 -3.63 -27.07 -13.94
CA GLU A 365 -5.03 -27.54 -13.78
C GLU A 365 -5.18 -28.87 -13.01
N LYS A 366 -4.10 -29.43 -12.45
CA LYS A 366 -4.21 -30.63 -11.61
C LYS A 366 -3.32 -30.53 -10.38
N LYS A 367 -3.85 -29.96 -9.30
CA LYS A 367 -3.66 -30.46 -7.93
C LYS A 367 -4.55 -29.74 -6.94
#